data_AF-A0A8D2AQM9-F1
#
_entry.id   AF-A0A8D2AQM9-F1
#
_cell.length_a   1.000
_cell.length_b   1.000
_cell.length_c   1.000
_cell.angle_alpha   90.00
_cell.angle_beta   90.00
_cell.angle_gamma   90.00
#
_symmetry.space_group_name_H-M   'P 1'
#
loop_
_entity.id
_entity.type
_entity.pdbx_description
1 polymer ?
#
loop_
_entity_poly.entity_id
_entity_poly.type
_entity_poly.pdbx_seq_one_letter_code
_entity_poly.pdbx_strand_id
1 'polypeptide(L)' 'LKFKNAKRIEGLDSNVWIEFTKLAADPSVVNLGQGLPDISPPSYVKEVLSKVALMDSLNQYTRG' A
#
# COMPACT_ATOMS: atom_id res chain seq x y z
N LEU A 1 3.43 -28.84 -21.23
CA LEU A 1 3.13 -28.97 -19.79
C LEU A 1 2.34 -27.74 -19.35
N LYS A 2 1.09 -27.90 -18.89
CA LYS A 2 0.32 -26.79 -18.35
C LYS A 2 0.70 -26.64 -16.88
N PHE A 3 1.42 -25.57 -16.54
CA PHE A 3 1.83 -25.32 -15.17
C PHE A 3 0.60 -25.01 -14.32
N LYS A 4 0.39 -25.80 -13.25
CA LYS A 4 -0.62 -25.52 -12.24
C LYS A 4 0.02 -24.72 -11.11
N ASN A 5 -0.73 -23.78 -10.56
CA ASN A 5 -0.34 -23.03 -9.38
C ASN A 5 0.00 -23.96 -8.21
N ALA A 6 0.89 -23.51 -7.32
CA ALA A 6 1.23 -24.24 -6.11
C ALA A 6 0.00 -24.37 -5.20
N LYS A 7 -0.15 -25.52 -4.52
CA LYS A 7 -1.30 -25.78 -3.63
C LYS A 7 -1.48 -24.73 -2.53
N ARG A 8 -0.39 -24.12 -2.05
CA ARG A 8 -0.41 -23.12 -0.98
C ARG A 8 -1.20 -21.83 -1.30
N ILE A 9 -1.53 -21.59 -2.58
CA ILE A 9 -2.33 -20.42 -3.00
C ILE A 9 -3.75 -20.79 -3.44
N GLU A 10 -4.14 -22.06 -3.31
CA GLU A 10 -5.50 -22.50 -3.61
C GLU A 10 -6.49 -21.86 -2.61
N GLY A 11 -7.50 -21.16 -3.13
CA GLY A 11 -8.50 -20.44 -2.33
C GLY A 11 -8.06 -19.05 -1.82
N LEU A 12 -6.84 -18.59 -2.13
CA LEU A 12 -6.33 -17.25 -1.79
C LEU A 12 -6.48 -16.24 -2.93
N ASP A 13 -7.21 -16.59 -3.98
CA ASP A 13 -7.41 -15.79 -5.19
C ASP A 13 -8.45 -14.67 -5.02
N SER A 14 -9.35 -14.81 -4.05
CA SER A 14 -10.44 -13.86 -3.80
C SER A 14 -10.09 -12.86 -2.69
N ASN A 15 -10.39 -11.57 -2.92
CA ASN A 15 -10.13 -10.50 -1.96
C ASN A 15 -11.31 -9.51 -1.87
N VAL A 16 -12.04 -9.57 -0.76
CA VAL A 16 -13.21 -8.70 -0.49
C VAL A 16 -12.88 -7.20 -0.45
N TRP A 17 -11.64 -6.84 -0.11
CA TRP A 17 -11.21 -5.44 -0.07
C TRP A 17 -11.25 -4.78 -1.45
N ILE A 18 -11.10 -5.57 -2.52
CA ILE A 18 -11.21 -5.07 -3.90
C ILE A 18 -12.63 -4.57 -4.18
N GLU A 19 -13.64 -5.36 -3.80
CA GLU A 19 -15.04 -5.00 -4.03
C GLU A 19 -15.45 -3.76 -3.22
N PHE A 20 -15.05 -3.69 -1.95
CA PHE A 20 -15.33 -2.51 -1.11
C PHE A 20 -14.63 -1.24 -1.61
N THR A 21 -13.37 -1.36 -2.05
CA THR A 21 -12.62 -0.22 -2.58
C THR A 21 -13.24 0.28 -3.88
N LYS A 22 -13.71 -0.63 -4.75
CA LYS A 22 -14.39 -0.26 -5.99
C LYS A 22 -15.67 0.55 -5.74
N LEU A 23 -16.45 0.17 -4.74
CA LEU A 23 -17.65 0.93 -4.33
C LEU A 23 -17.28 2.29 -3.73
N ALA A 24 -16.30 2.31 -2.82
CA ALA A 24 -15.88 3.53 -2.12
C ALA A 24 -15.13 4.53 -3.01
N ALA A 25 -14.75 4.14 -4.23
CA ALA A 25 -14.15 5.03 -5.24
C ALA A 25 -15.18 5.96 -5.90
N ASP A 26 -16.49 5.73 -5.68
CA ASP A 26 -17.52 6.68 -6.08
C ASP A 26 -17.38 7.98 -5.26
N PRO A 27 -17.22 9.15 -5.91
CA PRO A 27 -16.99 10.41 -5.20
C PRO A 27 -18.19 10.89 -4.37
N SER A 28 -19.37 10.29 -4.53
CA SER A 28 -20.55 10.57 -3.71
C SER A 28 -20.54 9.87 -2.34
N VAL A 29 -19.62 8.91 -2.13
CA VAL A 29 -19.53 8.11 -0.92
C VAL A 29 -18.55 8.73 0.08
N VAL A 30 -18.97 8.89 1.33
CA VAL A 30 -18.06 9.19 2.43
C VAL A 30 -17.46 7.88 2.95
N ASN A 31 -16.16 7.68 2.69
CA ASN A 31 -15.48 6.43 3.05
C ASN A 31 -14.97 6.44 4.50
N LEU A 32 -15.75 5.84 5.41
CA LEU A 32 -15.36 5.60 6.80
C LEU A 32 -14.74 4.20 7.04
N GLY A 33 -14.60 3.39 5.99
CA GLY A 33 -14.03 2.04 6.07
C GLY A 33 -12.52 2.00 5.86
N GLN A 34 -11.94 3.07 5.32
CA GLN A 34 -10.50 3.16 5.07
C GLN A 34 -9.72 3.25 6.39
N GLY A 35 -8.80 2.32 6.61
CA GLY A 35 -7.95 2.28 7.81
C GLY A 35 -6.72 3.20 7.78
N LEU A 36 -6.75 4.32 7.05
CA LEU A 36 -5.66 5.31 7.01
C LEU A 36 -6.19 6.73 7.26
N PRO A 37 -5.37 7.64 7.82
CA PRO A 37 -5.78 9.02 8.03
C PRO A 37 -6.06 9.75 6.71
N ASP A 38 -7.15 10.50 6.65
CA ASP A 38 -7.52 11.39 5.54
C ASP A 38 -6.86 12.80 5.65
N ILE A 39 -5.89 12.93 6.56
CA ILE A 39 -5.14 14.15 6.82
C ILE A 39 -3.67 14.00 6.39
N SER A 40 -3.01 15.12 6.13
CA SER A 40 -1.57 15.12 5.87
C SER A 40 -0.79 14.58 7.07
N PRO A 41 0.29 13.81 6.85
CA PRO A 41 1.19 13.44 7.93
C PRO A 41 1.88 14.70 8.51
N PRO A 42 2.35 14.65 9.76
CA PRO A 42 3.13 15.74 10.37
C PRO A 42 4.31 16.18 9.48
N SER A 43 4.66 17.46 9.51
CA SER A 43 5.68 18.04 8.62
C SER A 43 7.03 17.32 8.72
N TYR A 44 7.46 16.99 9.93
CA TYR A 44 8.75 16.32 10.17
C TYR A 44 8.87 14.98 9.42
N VAL A 45 7.77 14.24 9.24
CA VAL A 45 7.77 12.96 8.50
C VAL A 45 8.10 13.22 7.03
N LYS A 46 7.44 14.21 6.41
CA LYS A 46 7.67 14.58 5.01
C LYS A 46 9.07 15.16 4.79
N GLU A 47 9.52 16.00 5.71
CA GLU A 47 10.85 16.63 5.64
C GLU A 47 11.98 15.61 5.76
N VAL A 48 11.90 14.68 6.72
CA VAL A 48 12.92 13.64 6.88
C VAL A 48 12.93 12.69 5.69
N LEU A 49 11.75 12.26 5.22
CA LEU A 49 11.65 11.41 4.03
C LEU A 49 12.26 12.09 2.80
N SER A 50 11.96 13.37 2.59
CA SER A 50 12.53 14.15 1.49
C SER A 50 14.05 14.26 1.59
N LYS A 51 14.60 14.50 2.78
CA LYS A 51 16.05 14.56 3.00
C LYS A 51 16.71 13.22 2.69
N VAL A 52 16.20 12.13 3.25
CA VAL A 52 16.77 10.78 3.08
C VAL A 52 16.73 10.32 1.62
N ALA A 53 15.64 10.61 0.90
CA ALA A 53 15.52 10.25 -0.52
C ALA A 53 16.54 10.95 -1.43
N LEU A 54 17.10 12.09 -1.00
CA LEU A 54 18.12 12.85 -1.74
C LEU A 54 19.56 12.52 -1.28
N MET A 55 19.73 11.57 -0.36
CA MET A 55 21.05 11.14 0.12
C MET A 55 21.54 9.91 -0.65
N ASP A 56 22.46 10.11 -1.59
CA ASP A 56 22.98 9.03 -2.45
C ASP A 56 23.51 7.81 -1.68
N SER A 57 24.14 8.04 -0.52
CA SER A 57 24.69 6.98 0.33
C SER A 57 23.62 6.09 0.97
N LEU A 58 22.36 6.55 1.04
CA LEU A 58 21.23 5.83 1.60
C LEU A 58 20.38 5.12 0.54
N ASN A 59 20.73 5.26 -0.74
CA ASN A 59 20.06 4.58 -1.84
C ASN A 59 20.57 3.14 -2.08
N GLN A 60 21.56 2.70 -1.30
CA GLN A 60 22.13 1.36 -1.37
C GLN A 60 21.58 0.47 -0.25
N TYR A 61 21.88 -0.84 -0.31
CA TYR A 61 21.49 -1.77 0.74
C TYR A 61 21.99 -1.31 2.11
N THR A 62 21.08 -1.31 3.08
CA THR A 62 21.42 -1.10 4.48
C THR A 62 22.27 -2.27 5.00
N ARG A 63 22.96 -2.06 6.11
CA ARG A 63 23.62 -3.16 6.83
C ARG A 63 22.54 -4.09 7.39
N GLY A 64 22.71 -5.40 7.15
CA GLY A 64 21.86 -6.45 7.72
C GLY A 64 22.03 -6.60 9.22
#